data_AF-A0A356KGF5-F1
#
_entry.id   AF-A0A356KGF5-F1
#
_cell.length_a   1.000
_cell.length_b   1.000
_cell.length_c   1.000
_cell.angle_alpha   90.00
_cell.angle_beta   90.00
_cell.angle_gamma   90.00
#
_symmetry.space_group_name_H-M   'P 1'
#
loop_
_entity.id
_entity.type
_entity.pdbx_description
1 polymer ?
#
loop_
_entity_poly.entity_id
_entity_poly.type
_entity_poly.pdbx_seq_one_letter_code
_entity_poly.pdbx_strand_id
1 'polypeptide(L)'
;MGTKNNNAVSFEIGVVYRKNGRFFLAVSNKVLMTFKDGEPNEVRPYQRYDSVRGVSVEDLCRHWGIKLSDLDAATSKYLTPSEDGLKTRPRGSRRKRAADEHAWRALRTIRVSFAG
;
A
#
# COMPACT_ATOMS: atom_id res chain seq x y z
N MET A 1 21.48 -5.92 -25.82
CA MET A 1 21.34 -5.90 -24.35
C MET A 1 19.86 -5.99 -24.03
N GLY A 2 19.37 -7.16 -23.61
CA GLY A 2 17.95 -7.38 -23.35
C GLY A 2 17.52 -6.66 -22.08
N THR A 3 16.56 -5.73 -22.20
CA THR A 3 15.82 -5.19 -21.06
C THR A 3 15.07 -6.34 -20.41
N LYS A 4 15.59 -6.83 -19.28
CA LYS A 4 14.83 -7.75 -18.42
C LYS A 4 13.61 -6.99 -17.94
N ASN A 5 12.46 -7.28 -18.54
CA ASN A 5 11.17 -6.92 -17.98
C ASN A 5 11.06 -7.64 -16.64
N ASN A 6 11.56 -7.00 -15.58
CA ASN A 6 11.23 -7.36 -14.21
C ASN A 6 9.74 -7.09 -14.08
N ASN A 7 8.93 -8.10 -14.41
CA ASN A 7 7.52 -8.11 -14.13
C ASN A 7 7.41 -8.18 -12.60
N ALA A 8 7.54 -7.02 -11.96
CA ALA A 8 7.59 -6.88 -10.52
C ALA A 8 6.23 -7.33 -9.98
N VAL A 9 6.22 -8.52 -9.39
CA VAL A 9 5.01 -9.08 -8.77
C VAL A 9 4.59 -8.11 -7.67
N SER A 10 3.43 -7.49 -7.87
CA SER A 10 2.85 -6.56 -6.92
C SER A 10 1.74 -7.28 -6.16
N PHE A 11 1.72 -7.12 -4.84
CA PHE A 11 0.74 -7.76 -3.96
C PHE A 11 -0.27 -6.73 -3.47
N GLU A 12 -1.48 -7.21 -3.20
CA GLU A 12 -2.53 -6.42 -2.57
C GLU A 12 -2.35 -6.47 -1.05
N ILE A 13 -2.20 -5.31 -0.41
CA ILE A 13 -1.97 -5.23 1.04
C ILE A 13 -3.20 -5.77 1.78
N GLY A 14 -2.98 -6.60 2.79
CA GLY A 14 -4.04 -7.26 3.56
C GLY A 14 -4.54 -8.57 2.95
N VAL A 15 -4.03 -8.98 1.78
CA VAL A 15 -4.39 -10.26 1.16
C VAL A 15 -3.44 -11.38 1.60
N VAL A 16 -4.01 -12.56 1.84
CA VAL A 16 -3.25 -13.78 2.13
C VAL A 16 -2.89 -14.50 0.83
N TYR A 17 -1.65 -14.94 0.76
CA TYR A 17 -1.07 -15.69 -0.34
C TYR A 17 -0.57 -17.04 0.16
N ARG A 18 -0.59 -18.05 -0.72
CA ARG A 18 -0.12 -19.40 -0.42
C ARG A 18 0.97 -19.82 -1.39
N LYS A 19 1.97 -20.53 -0.87
CA LYS A 19 3.01 -21.19 -1.65
C LYS A 19 3.57 -22.37 -0.90
N ASN A 20 3.72 -23.51 -1.59
CA ASN A 20 4.28 -24.76 -1.02
C ASN A 20 3.59 -25.16 0.30
N GLY A 21 2.26 -24.98 0.37
CA GLY A 21 1.48 -25.28 1.57
C GLY A 21 1.58 -24.25 2.70
N ARG A 22 2.43 -23.22 2.59
CA ARG A 22 2.57 -22.15 3.60
C ARG A 22 1.75 -20.92 3.23
N PHE A 23 1.21 -20.27 4.26
CA PHE A 23 0.50 -19.01 4.13
C PHE A 23 1.39 -17.81 4.43
N PHE A 24 1.12 -16.72 3.74
CA PHE A 24 1.84 -15.47 3.78
C PHE A 24 0.84 -14.31 3.74
N LEU A 25 1.00 -13.29 4.59
CA LEU A 25 0.20 -12.07 4.54
C LEU A 25 0.95 -10.98 3.79
N ALA A 26 0.32 -10.34 2.83
CA ALA A 26 0.89 -9.17 2.18
C ALA A 26 0.79 -7.94 3.09
N VAL A 27 1.94 -7.52 3.63
CA VAL A 27 2.05 -6.31 4.46
C VAL A 27 2.45 -5.08 3.66
N SER A 28 2.93 -5.29 2.43
CA SER A 28 3.25 -4.24 1.47
C SER A 28 3.05 -4.78 0.05
N ASN A 29 3.13 -3.90 -0.95
CA ASN A 29 3.05 -4.30 -2.36
C ASN A 29 4.20 -5.20 -2.83
N LYS A 30 5.27 -5.34 -2.03
CA LYS A 30 6.47 -6.14 -2.37
C LYS A 30 6.94 -7.05 -1.23
N VAL A 31 6.28 -7.00 -0.08
CA VAL A 31 6.71 -7.73 1.12
C VAL A 31 5.56 -8.60 1.58
N LEU A 32 5.86 -9.88 1.70
CA LEU A 32 5.02 -10.88 2.32
C LEU A 32 5.59 -11.20 3.71
N MET A 33 4.72 -11.42 4.68
CA MET A 33 5.09 -11.80 6.03
C MET A 33 4.53 -13.18 6.34
N THR A 34 5.29 -13.99 7.06
CA THR A 34 4.85 -15.26 7.62
C THR A 34 5.38 -15.38 9.03
N PHE A 35 4.93 -16.36 9.79
CA PHE A 35 5.47 -16.65 11.11
C PHE A 35 6.03 -18.06 11.14
N LYS A 36 7.19 -18.20 11.77
CA LYS A 36 7.84 -19.49 11.98
C LYS A 36 8.35 -19.52 13.41
N ASP A 37 7.95 -20.53 14.17
CA ASP A 37 8.39 -20.71 15.56
C ASP A 37 8.09 -19.49 16.45
N GLY A 38 6.99 -18.78 16.18
CA GLY A 38 6.58 -17.56 16.90
C GLY A 38 7.26 -16.28 16.42
N GLU A 39 8.23 -16.35 15.51
CA GLU A 39 8.94 -15.19 14.99
C GLU A 39 8.40 -14.72 13.62
N PRO A 40 8.21 -13.41 13.43
CA PRO A 40 7.82 -12.86 12.13
C PRO A 40 8.98 -12.95 11.13
N ASN A 41 8.69 -13.46 9.96
CA ASN A 41 9.64 -13.62 8.86
C ASN A 41 9.13 -12.91 7.61
N GLU A 42 9.95 -11.99 7.09
CA GLU A 42 9.65 -11.20 5.90
C GLU A 42 10.27 -11.81 4.67
N VAL A 43 9.46 -12.03 3.65
CA VAL A 43 9.87 -12.58 2.37
C VAL A 43 9.60 -11.56 1.28
N ARG A 44 10.63 -11.27 0.48
CA ARG A 44 10.49 -10.52 -0.78
C ARG A 44 10.38 -11.51 -1.93
N PRO A 45 9.17 -11.76 -2.43
CA PRO A 45 8.98 -12.78 -3.45
C PRO A 45 9.49 -12.31 -4.83
N TYR A 46 10.28 -13.17 -5.47
CA TYR A 46 10.73 -13.04 -6.87
C TYR A 46 9.89 -13.87 -7.85
N GLN A 47 8.95 -14.67 -7.32
CA GLN A 47 8.13 -15.61 -8.05
C GLN A 47 6.65 -15.36 -7.73
N ARG A 48 5.75 -15.95 -8.54
CA ARG A 48 4.30 -15.86 -8.31
C ARG A 48 3.88 -16.63 -7.06
N TYR A 49 2.86 -16.10 -6.39
CA TYR A 49 2.17 -16.71 -5.26
C TYR A 49 0.67 -16.72 -5.57
N ASP A 50 -0.03 -17.73 -5.08
CA ASP A 50 -1.47 -17.83 -5.30
C ASP A 50 -2.21 -17.07 -4.20
N SER A 51 -3.05 -16.10 -4.58
CA SER A 51 -3.90 -15.41 -3.61
C SER A 51 -4.96 -16.37 -3.09
N VAL A 52 -5.13 -16.44 -1.78
CA VAL A 52 -6.17 -17.24 -1.15
C VAL A 52 -7.27 -16.31 -0.66
N ARG A 53 -8.49 -16.52 -1.16
CA ARG A 53 -9.69 -15.84 -0.69
C ARG A 53 -10.42 -16.77 0.29
N GLY A 54 -10.92 -16.21 1.39
CA GLY A 54 -11.70 -16.97 2.39
C GLY A 54 -10.90 -17.53 3.57
N VAL A 55 -9.63 -17.14 3.75
CA VAL A 55 -8.90 -17.39 5.00
C VAL A 55 -9.15 -16.22 5.94
N SER A 56 -9.71 -16.50 7.11
CA SER A 56 -9.86 -15.50 8.17
C SER A 56 -8.51 -15.19 8.82
N VAL A 57 -8.40 -14.02 9.47
CA VAL A 57 -7.18 -13.66 10.21
C VAL A 57 -6.98 -14.61 11.38
N GLU A 58 -8.07 -15.05 12.02
CA GLU A 58 -8.04 -16.02 13.10
C GLU A 58 -7.49 -17.38 12.64
N ASP A 59 -7.91 -17.87 11.47
CA ASP A 59 -7.41 -19.13 10.91
C ASP A 59 -5.92 -19.02 10.52
N LEU A 60 -5.51 -17.85 10.02
CA LEU A 60 -4.12 -17.56 9.72
C LEU A 60 -3.23 -17.60 10.98
N CYS A 61 -3.67 -16.95 12.06
CA CYS A 61 -3.00 -16.97 13.35
C CYS A 61 -2.92 -18.38 13.93
N ARG A 62 -4.00 -19.17 13.84
CA ARG A 62 -4.00 -20.59 14.25
C ARG A 62 -3.00 -21.41 13.45
N HIS A 63 -2.94 -21.20 12.13
CA HIS A 63 -1.98 -21.88 11.26
C HIS A 63 -0.52 -21.56 11.60
N TRP A 64 -0.27 -20.33 12.05
CA TRP A 64 1.05 -19.88 12.46
C TRP A 64 1.39 -20.15 13.93
N GLY A 65 0.41 -20.60 14.72
CA GLY A 65 0.58 -20.83 16.16
C GLY A 65 0.83 -19.55 16.96
N ILE A 66 0.32 -18.41 16.50
CA ILE A 66 0.51 -17.10 17.15
C ILE A 66 -0.83 -16.53 17.65
N LYS A 67 -0.76 -15.54 18.54
CA LYS A 67 -1.93 -14.74 18.93
C LYS A 67 -2.14 -13.59 17.95
N LEU A 68 -3.37 -13.09 17.90
CA LEU A 68 -3.71 -11.91 17.11
C LEU A 68 -2.87 -10.68 17.53
N SER A 69 -2.59 -10.54 18.83
CA SER A 69 -1.73 -9.47 19.36
C SER A 69 -0.33 -9.46 18.76
N ASP A 70 0.23 -10.64 18.47
CA ASP A 70 1.59 -10.77 17.93
C ASP A 70 1.61 -10.38 16.45
N LEU A 71 0.53 -10.72 15.74
CA LEU A 71 0.32 -10.30 14.35
C LEU A 71 0.16 -8.77 14.26
N ASP A 72 -0.65 -8.18 15.12
CA ASP A 72 -0.87 -6.73 15.16
C ASP A 72 0.44 -6.00 15.48
N ALA A 73 1.21 -6.48 16.45
CA ALA A 73 2.52 -5.92 16.78
C ALA A 73 3.47 -5.96 15.57
N ALA A 74 3.54 -7.09 14.85
CA ALA A 74 4.42 -7.24 13.69
C ALA A 74 3.98 -6.41 12.47
N THR A 75 2.67 -6.23 12.27
CA THR A 75 2.11 -5.48 11.14
C THR A 75 2.01 -3.97 11.38
N SER A 76 1.99 -3.52 12.64
CA SER A 76 1.86 -2.12 13.04
C SER A 76 2.80 -1.16 12.27
N LYS A 77 4.05 -1.58 12.05
CA LYS A 77 5.06 -0.81 11.33
C LYS A 77 4.74 -0.54 9.86
N TYR A 78 3.87 -1.35 9.24
CA TYR A 78 3.44 -1.18 7.85
C TYR A 78 2.11 -0.45 7.72
N LEU A 79 1.28 -0.51 8.76
CA LEU A 79 -0.04 0.10 8.80
C LEU A 79 0.01 1.56 9.29
N THR A 80 1.09 1.93 10.00
CA THR A 80 1.33 3.33 10.38
C THR A 80 1.55 4.16 9.11
N PRO A 81 0.78 5.23 8.87
CA PRO A 81 1.06 6.13 7.76
C PRO A 81 2.46 6.73 7.96
N SER A 82 3.39 6.40 7.06
CA SER A 82 4.74 6.97 7.07
C SER A 82 4.63 8.49 6.95
N GLU A 83 5.24 9.22 7.89
CA GLU A 83 5.27 10.69 7.90
C GLU A 83 5.90 11.30 6.62
N ASP A 84 6.57 10.49 5.80
CA ASP A 84 7.10 10.86 4.47
C ASP A 84 6.04 11.35 3.47
N GLY A 85 4.75 11.10 3.73
CA GLY A 85 3.63 11.69 2.98
C GLY A 85 3.34 13.16 3.34
N LEU A 86 3.79 13.63 4.52
CA LEU A 86 3.69 15.01 4.97
C LEU A 86 4.87 15.83 4.44
N LYS A 87 5.13 15.79 3.13
CA LYS A 87 5.92 16.86 2.51
C LYS A 87 5.10 18.14 2.63
N THR A 88 5.35 18.91 3.68
CA THR A 88 4.98 20.32 3.72
C THR A 88 5.57 20.96 2.47
N ARG A 89 4.69 21.26 1.51
CA ARG A 89 5.02 21.92 0.26
C ARG A 89 5.91 23.13 0.60
N PRO A 90 7.09 23.29 -0.04
CA PRO A 90 8.00 24.37 0.33
C PRO A 90 7.28 25.71 0.28
N ARG A 91 7.25 26.38 1.44
CA ARG A 91 6.56 27.65 1.71
C ARG A 91 7.34 28.80 1.07
N GLY A 92 7.53 28.74 -0.25
CA GLY A 92 8.52 29.56 -0.96
C GLY A 92 8.18 29.94 -2.40
N SER A 93 6.95 29.74 -2.88
CA SER A 93 6.53 30.22 -4.21
C SER A 93 5.42 31.26 -4.11
N ARG A 94 5.77 32.45 -3.59
CA ARG A 94 4.88 33.62 -3.54
C ARG A 94 4.53 34.13 -4.95
N ARG A 95 5.23 33.67 -6.01
CA ARG A 95 5.00 34.08 -7.40
C ARG A 95 3.90 33.30 -8.14
N LYS A 96 3.50 32.11 -7.68
CA LYS A 96 2.48 31.31 -8.40
C LYS A 96 1.04 31.57 -7.93
N ARG A 97 0.85 32.20 -6.76
CA ARG A 97 -0.48 32.44 -6.15
C ARG A 97 -1.31 33.49 -6.90
N ALA A 98 -0.66 34.48 -7.54
CA ALA A 98 -1.35 35.50 -8.33
C ALA A 98 -1.87 34.97 -9.69
N ALA A 99 -1.18 33.98 -10.28
CA ALA A 99 -1.61 33.38 -11.54
C ALA A 99 -2.82 32.46 -11.35
N ASP A 100 -2.88 31.72 -10.24
CA ASP A 100 -4.04 30.88 -9.92
C ASP A 100 -5.28 31.73 -9.58
N GLU A 101 -5.18 32.80 -8.79
CA GLU A 101 -6.36 33.65 -8.46
C GLU A 101 -7.07 34.24 -9.70
N HIS A 102 -6.33 34.56 -10.78
CA HIS A 102 -6.92 35.01 -12.04
C HIS A 102 -7.65 33.90 -12.80
N ALA A 103 -7.15 32.65 -12.75
CA ALA A 103 -7.73 31.52 -13.46
C ALA A 103 -9.10 31.11 -12.90
N TRP A 104 -9.28 31.19 -11.57
CA TRP A 104 -10.56 30.88 -10.92
C TRP A 104 -11.64 31.94 -11.17
N ARG A 105 -11.27 33.20 -11.38
CA ARG A 105 -12.22 34.26 -11.80
C ARG A 105 -12.66 34.09 -13.25
N ALA A 106 -11.75 33.74 -14.17
CA ALA A 106 -12.07 33.56 -15.58
C ALA A 106 -13.03 32.39 -15.84
N LEU A 107 -12.87 31.28 -15.12
CA LEU A 107 -13.76 30.10 -15.25
C LEU A 107 -15.18 30.35 -14.71
N ARG A 108 -15.36 31.30 -13.79
CA ARG A 108 -16.67 31.61 -13.19
C ARG A 108 -17.55 32.50 -14.09
N THR A 109 -16.95 33.29 -14.98
CA THR A 109 -17.68 34.17 -15.90
C THR A 109 -18.23 33.42 -17.11
N ILE A 110 -17.59 32.33 -17.54
CA ILE A 110 -17.99 31.58 -18.75
C ILE A 110 -19.33 30.84 -18.56
N ARG A 111 -19.76 30.55 -17.33
CA ARG A 111 -20.97 29.76 -17.06
C ARG A 111 -22.27 30.58 -16.95
N VAL A 112 -22.20 31.91 -17.02
CA VAL A 112 -23.40 32.78 -16.91
C VAL A 112 -23.88 33.30 -18.27
N SER A 113 -23.08 33.14 -19.33
CA SER A 113 -23.39 33.71 -20.66
C SER A 113 -24.00 32.72 -21.66
N PHE A 114 -24.40 31.52 -21.23
CA PHE A 114 -25.04 30.53 -22.10
C PHE A 114 -26.30 29.94 -21.45
N ALA A 115 -27.22 30.84 -21.08
CA ALA A 115 -28.62 30.54 -20.80
C ALA A 115 -29.41 31.80 -21.13
N GLY A 116 -29.73 31.95 -22.41
CA GLY A 116 -30.54 33.00 -23.00
C GLY A 116 -30.84 32.62 -24.44
#